data_AF-A0A421J4G3-F1
#
_entry.id   AF-A0A421J4G3-F1
#
_cell.length_a   1.000
_cell.length_b   1.000
_cell.length_c   1.000
_cell.angle_alpha   90.00
_cell.angle_beta   90.00
_cell.angle_gamma   90.00
#
_symmetry.space_group_name_H-M   'P 1'
#
loop_
_entity.id
_entity.type
_entity.pdbx_description
1 polymer ?
#
loop_
_entity_poly.entity_id
_entity_poly.type
_entity_poly.pdbx_seq_one_letter_code
_entity_poly.pdbx_strand_id
1 'polypeptide(L)'
;MALLGLRHRHATVSLYRSILRGAARLKKITLPEFACSGEIQHELQKMKIDPQMYRQYLSSEVKYTAQDEFRAACGRKASSLRDKIEFASIFSEQLNSVNQADGDEKSWKSFLEHITAYRKRAFRGQEWRAENIERKDELGAANSSPSRWSRKRRAWEMARISARKARERKENCNKLKLSKDEKYSAHLLRRYLKTLQLRKQIPLPHLLPYTPIDHQYTTNTPSASIIIPGSTKKSAINAAYDSEYIDSIVIPGLEYDINQHHYLEDLRKIVEDRGPFKVQINYTGAGPTPMPYIRMPYRRHRAMKEIAMDIKKSVLAMRINEIWKMGESNSPTSEVKLKDGSYAVKGSNGFGEEERMFPQSYYYDLAIWEDYFEHMLKKKVKKPLGPSLEDKVRWTAFVEDTTVVLREQVNFFFQKYRYLKSNASPMLAIQEVLQKKQLEHYNNQVQNYAAIVESLNRDRVFKHSEFVNPRAVKTTYKDYNGDDGVPHIERVGMGMQLADYLQEKGYRFFKWGMKFDKRFRF
;
A
#
# COMPACT_ATOMS: atom_id res chain seq x y z
N MET A 1 48.33 -8.68 -17.87
CA MET A 1 46.96 -9.06 -17.44
C MET A 1 45.88 -8.04 -17.85
N ALA A 2 46.04 -6.73 -17.58
CA ALA A 2 45.02 -5.71 -17.91
C ALA A 2 44.74 -5.52 -19.43
N LEU A 3 45.77 -5.63 -20.28
CA LEU A 3 45.63 -5.46 -21.73
C LEU A 3 44.87 -6.61 -22.43
N LEU A 4 44.96 -7.85 -21.91
CA LEU A 4 44.18 -8.99 -22.40
C LEU A 4 42.69 -8.80 -22.08
N GLY A 5 42.36 -8.32 -20.87
CA GLY A 5 40.99 -7.98 -20.49
C GLY A 5 40.36 -6.90 -21.36
N LEU A 6 41.13 -5.88 -21.77
CA LEU A 6 40.68 -4.82 -22.69
C LEU A 6 40.39 -5.37 -24.10
N ARG A 7 41.25 -6.23 -24.65
CA ARG A 7 41.04 -6.86 -25.98
C ARG A 7 39.82 -7.77 -26.00
N HIS A 8 39.63 -8.59 -24.97
CA HIS A 8 38.44 -9.44 -24.85
C HIS A 8 37.16 -8.63 -24.68
N ARG A 9 37.20 -7.50 -23.95
CA ARG A 9 36.06 -6.58 -23.84
C ARG A 9 35.71 -5.91 -25.17
N HIS A 10 36.71 -5.52 -25.96
CA HIS A 10 36.45 -4.97 -27.30
C HIS A 10 35.88 -6.03 -28.25
N ALA A 11 36.39 -7.26 -28.21
CA ALA A 11 35.88 -8.36 -29.02
C ALA A 11 34.42 -8.70 -28.68
N THR A 12 34.06 -8.78 -27.39
CA THR A 12 32.68 -9.04 -26.97
C THR A 12 31.74 -7.90 -27.35
N VAL A 13 32.16 -6.63 -27.19
CA VAL A 13 31.37 -5.46 -27.63
C VAL A 13 31.20 -5.45 -29.15
N SER A 14 32.23 -5.84 -29.92
CA SER A 14 32.16 -5.93 -31.37
C SER A 14 31.17 -7.01 -31.82
N LEU A 15 31.25 -8.21 -31.25
CA LEU A 15 30.33 -9.32 -31.52
C LEU A 15 28.89 -8.96 -31.17
N TYR A 16 28.67 -8.35 -30.00
CA TYR A 16 27.34 -7.86 -29.60
C TYR A 16 26.78 -6.84 -30.61
N ARG A 17 27.58 -5.86 -31.03
CA ARG A 17 27.18 -4.89 -32.05
C ARG A 17 26.91 -5.53 -33.41
N SER A 18 27.68 -6.55 -33.79
CA SER A 18 27.49 -7.33 -35.01
C SER A 18 26.11 -8.00 -35.01
N ILE A 19 25.77 -8.71 -33.92
CA ILE A 19 24.46 -9.37 -33.75
C ILE A 19 23.32 -8.34 -33.81
N LEU A 20 23.43 -7.19 -33.13
CA LEU A 20 22.40 -6.16 -33.16
C LEU A 20 22.18 -5.55 -34.56
N ARG A 21 23.27 -5.30 -35.30
CA ARG A 21 23.19 -4.77 -36.67
C ARG A 21 22.54 -5.79 -37.60
N GLY A 22 22.96 -7.04 -37.51
CA GLY A 22 22.37 -8.10 -38.31
C GLY A 22 20.90 -8.35 -37.95
N ALA A 23 20.53 -8.29 -36.67
CA ALA A 23 19.13 -8.40 -36.23
C ALA A 23 18.24 -7.30 -36.83
N ALA A 24 18.78 -6.10 -37.04
CA ALA A 24 18.07 -5.01 -37.70
C ALA A 24 17.88 -5.26 -39.21
N ARG A 25 18.81 -6.00 -39.85
CA ARG A 25 18.75 -6.36 -41.27
C ARG A 25 17.73 -7.47 -41.58
N LEU A 26 17.46 -8.37 -40.62
CA LEU A 26 16.39 -9.39 -40.72
C LEU A 26 15.01 -8.82 -41.05
N LYS A 27 14.75 -7.54 -40.75
CA LYS A 27 13.48 -6.86 -41.09
C LYS A 27 13.28 -6.66 -42.59
N LYS A 28 14.36 -6.69 -43.38
CA LYS A 28 14.36 -6.33 -44.80
C LYS A 28 14.50 -7.53 -45.75
N ILE A 29 14.83 -8.70 -45.22
CA ILE A 29 15.14 -9.90 -46.02
C ILE A 29 13.87 -10.70 -46.27
N THR A 30 13.77 -11.27 -47.47
CA THR A 30 12.75 -12.25 -47.83
C THR A 30 13.23 -13.65 -47.47
N LEU A 31 12.41 -14.38 -46.71
CA LEU A 31 12.72 -15.77 -46.35
C LEU A 31 12.40 -16.70 -47.54
N PRO A 32 13.28 -17.65 -47.87
CA PRO A 32 12.98 -18.68 -48.86
C PRO A 32 11.91 -19.66 -48.35
N GLU A 33 11.04 -20.14 -49.24
CA GLU A 33 10.16 -21.26 -48.94
C GLU A 33 10.93 -22.58 -49.03
N PHE A 34 10.90 -23.37 -47.96
CA PHE A 34 11.55 -24.68 -47.94
C PHE A 34 10.76 -25.74 -47.17
N ALA A 35 10.94 -27.00 -47.57
CA ALA A 35 10.28 -28.14 -46.95
C ALA A 35 11.10 -28.62 -45.73
N CYS A 36 10.49 -28.60 -44.55
CA CYS A 36 11.11 -29.12 -43.32
C CYS A 36 10.10 -29.89 -42.48
N SER A 37 10.59 -30.87 -41.73
CA SER A 37 9.84 -31.68 -40.77
C SER A 37 10.06 -31.19 -39.33
N GLY A 38 9.04 -31.37 -38.47
CA GLY A 38 9.13 -31.10 -37.03
C GLY A 38 8.86 -29.64 -36.63
N GLU A 39 9.54 -29.14 -35.59
CA GLU A 39 9.29 -27.81 -34.99
C GLU A 39 9.54 -26.64 -35.96
N ILE A 40 10.41 -26.83 -36.94
CA ILE A 40 10.69 -25.85 -38.00
C ILE A 40 9.43 -25.64 -38.86
N GLN A 41 8.60 -26.68 -39.04
CA GLN A 41 7.34 -26.59 -39.77
C GLN A 41 6.33 -25.66 -39.08
N HIS A 42 6.29 -25.65 -37.75
CA HIS A 42 5.47 -24.72 -36.99
C HIS A 42 5.95 -23.27 -37.13
N GLU A 43 7.26 -23.03 -37.17
CA GLU A 43 7.81 -21.69 -37.42
C GLU A 43 7.49 -21.21 -38.85
N LEU A 44 7.56 -22.11 -39.84
CA LEU A 44 7.15 -21.83 -41.21
C LEU A 44 5.64 -21.54 -41.32
N GLN A 45 4.80 -22.25 -40.56
CA GLN A 45 3.35 -21.97 -40.50
C GLN A 45 3.06 -20.59 -39.89
N LYS A 46 3.74 -20.21 -38.79
CA LYS A 46 3.61 -18.86 -38.20
C LYS A 46 3.99 -17.77 -39.21
N MET A 47 5.01 -18.02 -40.00
CA MET A 47 5.45 -17.11 -41.06
C MET A 47 4.41 -16.98 -42.18
N LYS A 48 3.76 -18.08 -42.60
CA LYS A 48 2.73 -18.05 -43.65
C LYS A 48 1.52 -17.20 -43.29
N ILE A 49 1.21 -17.07 -42.00
CA ILE A 49 0.08 -16.27 -41.52
C ILE A 49 0.37 -14.76 -41.66
N ASP A 50 1.52 -14.30 -41.15
CA ASP A 50 1.96 -12.90 -41.31
C ASP A 50 3.49 -12.80 -41.40
N PRO A 51 4.05 -12.70 -42.62
CA PRO A 51 5.49 -12.65 -42.84
C PRO A 51 6.15 -11.39 -42.28
N GLN A 52 5.42 -10.27 -42.22
CA GLN A 52 5.98 -8.99 -41.80
C GLN A 52 6.07 -8.94 -40.28
N MET A 53 5.02 -9.37 -39.59
CA MET A 53 4.98 -9.44 -38.13
C MET A 53 5.96 -10.48 -37.60
N TYR A 54 6.04 -11.67 -38.22
CA TYR A 54 7.01 -12.70 -37.84
C TYR A 54 8.47 -12.19 -37.91
N ARG A 55 8.85 -11.48 -38.98
CA ARG A 55 10.18 -10.87 -39.11
C ARG A 55 10.48 -9.84 -38.04
N GLN A 56 9.47 -9.05 -37.63
CA GLN A 56 9.63 -8.10 -36.52
C GLN A 56 9.84 -8.84 -35.19
N TYR A 57 9.10 -9.91 -34.93
CA TYR A 57 9.27 -10.73 -33.74
C TYR A 57 10.64 -11.40 -33.70
N LEU A 58 11.06 -12.05 -34.79
CA LEU A 58 12.37 -12.69 -34.89
C LEU A 58 13.50 -11.67 -34.66
N SER A 59 13.41 -10.49 -35.27
CA SER A 59 14.36 -9.39 -35.04
C SER A 59 14.39 -8.94 -33.58
N SER A 60 13.24 -8.88 -32.91
CA SER A 60 13.14 -8.50 -31.49
C SER A 60 13.68 -9.58 -30.56
N GLU A 61 13.40 -10.85 -30.86
CA GLU A 61 13.87 -12.01 -30.09
C GLU A 61 15.40 -12.10 -30.15
N VAL A 62 15.99 -12.01 -31.34
CA VAL A 62 17.45 -12.01 -31.52
C VAL A 62 18.12 -10.88 -30.73
N LYS A 63 17.51 -9.68 -30.70
CA LYS A 63 18.04 -8.57 -29.91
C LYS A 63 17.93 -8.84 -28.42
N TYR A 64 16.85 -9.48 -28.00
CA TYR A 64 16.60 -9.83 -26.62
C TYR A 64 17.55 -10.93 -26.13
N THR A 65 17.72 -12.02 -26.89
CA THR A 65 18.67 -13.10 -26.56
C THR A 65 20.11 -12.60 -26.48
N ALA A 66 20.52 -11.76 -27.45
CA ALA A 66 21.82 -11.11 -27.40
C ALA A 66 21.97 -10.18 -26.20
N GLN A 67 20.91 -9.50 -25.76
CA GLN A 67 20.98 -8.67 -24.55
C GLN A 67 21.08 -9.53 -23.29
N ASP A 68 20.30 -10.60 -23.19
CA ASP A 68 20.25 -11.44 -22.00
C ASP A 68 21.57 -12.20 -21.78
N GLU A 69 22.14 -12.79 -22.84
CA GLU A 69 23.43 -13.47 -22.78
C GLU A 69 24.59 -12.53 -22.39
N PHE A 70 24.60 -11.31 -22.94
CA PHE A 70 25.65 -10.34 -22.62
C PHE A 70 25.42 -9.63 -21.26
N ARG A 71 24.20 -9.60 -20.74
CA ARG A 71 23.85 -9.06 -19.41
C ARG A 71 24.01 -10.08 -18.28
N ALA A 72 23.81 -11.37 -18.54
CA ALA A 72 23.97 -12.42 -17.55
C ALA A 72 25.33 -12.27 -16.86
N ALA A 73 25.37 -12.21 -15.53
CA ALA A 73 26.62 -11.97 -14.82
C ALA A 73 27.65 -13.06 -15.19
N CYS A 74 28.77 -12.68 -15.82
CA CYS A 74 29.88 -13.60 -15.96
C CYS A 74 30.33 -13.93 -14.53
N GLY A 75 30.15 -15.18 -14.10
CA GLY A 75 30.83 -15.65 -12.90
C GLY A 75 32.31 -15.35 -13.03
N ARG A 76 33.04 -15.17 -11.92
CA ARG A 76 34.50 -14.88 -11.93
C ARG A 76 35.37 -15.93 -12.66
N LYS A 77 34.77 -16.95 -13.30
CA LYS A 77 35.41 -18.04 -14.03
C LYS A 77 35.60 -17.68 -15.50
N ALA A 78 36.83 -17.82 -15.99
CA ALA A 78 37.21 -17.60 -17.39
C ALA A 78 36.41 -18.45 -18.40
N SER A 79 35.92 -19.63 -18.00
CA SER A 79 35.06 -20.49 -18.82
C SER A 79 33.79 -19.78 -19.28
N SER A 80 33.16 -19.00 -18.39
CA SER A 80 31.91 -18.29 -18.73
C SER A 80 32.09 -17.21 -19.80
N LEU A 81 33.29 -16.61 -19.91
CA LEU A 81 33.59 -15.64 -20.95
C LEU A 81 33.84 -16.33 -22.30
N ARG A 82 34.50 -17.50 -22.28
CA ARG A 82 34.74 -18.33 -23.46
C ARG A 82 33.42 -18.79 -24.08
N ASP A 83 32.52 -19.34 -23.25
CA ASP A 83 31.22 -19.84 -23.70
C ASP A 83 30.38 -18.72 -24.36
N LYS A 84 30.45 -17.49 -23.81
CA LYS A 84 29.79 -16.32 -24.39
C LYS A 84 30.39 -15.88 -25.72
N ILE A 85 31.72 -15.89 -25.84
CA ILE A 85 32.39 -15.54 -27.10
C ILE A 85 32.07 -16.57 -28.17
N GLU A 86 32.09 -17.85 -27.83
CA GLU A 86 31.78 -18.96 -28.73
C GLU A 86 30.31 -18.92 -29.19
N PHE A 87 29.38 -18.71 -28.27
CA PHE A 87 27.98 -18.47 -28.62
C PHE A 87 27.84 -17.26 -29.56
N ALA A 88 28.46 -16.14 -29.21
CA ALA A 88 28.33 -14.91 -29.98
C ALA A 88 29.00 -14.97 -31.36
N SER A 89 30.10 -15.73 -31.51
CA SER A 89 30.74 -15.93 -32.82
C SER A 89 29.87 -16.79 -33.71
N ILE A 90 29.41 -17.94 -33.23
CA ILE A 90 28.54 -18.86 -33.99
C ILE A 90 27.25 -18.13 -34.39
N PHE A 91 26.63 -17.45 -33.43
CA PHE A 91 25.37 -16.73 -33.67
C PHE A 91 25.55 -15.54 -34.63
N SER A 92 26.66 -14.80 -34.52
CA SER A 92 26.97 -13.72 -35.47
C SER A 92 27.28 -14.24 -36.87
N GLU A 93 27.93 -15.39 -37.01
CA GLU A 93 28.25 -16.01 -38.30
C GLU A 93 26.98 -16.49 -39.01
N GLN A 94 26.13 -17.25 -38.31
CA GLN A 94 24.83 -17.70 -38.82
C GLN A 94 23.93 -16.53 -39.22
N LEU A 95 23.96 -15.45 -38.43
CA LEU A 95 23.13 -14.29 -38.71
C LEU A 95 23.70 -13.46 -39.88
N ASN A 96 25.03 -13.45 -40.06
CA ASN A 96 25.64 -12.83 -41.24
C ASN A 96 25.41 -13.65 -42.52
N SER A 97 25.42 -14.99 -42.45
CA SER A 97 25.15 -15.85 -43.61
C SER A 97 23.70 -15.74 -44.08
N VAL A 98 22.74 -15.59 -43.15
CA VAL A 98 21.34 -15.29 -43.48
C VAL A 98 21.18 -13.90 -44.11
N ASN A 99 22.02 -12.93 -43.73
CA ASN A 99 21.96 -11.55 -44.26
C ASN A 99 22.69 -11.34 -45.60
N GLN A 100 23.47 -12.31 -46.08
CA GLN A 100 24.18 -12.23 -47.36
C GLN A 100 23.32 -12.89 -48.46
N ALA A 101 23.03 -12.13 -49.53
CA ALA A 101 22.32 -12.58 -50.74
C ALA A 101 20.98 -13.31 -50.52
N ASP A 102 20.08 -12.72 -49.73
CA ASP A 102 18.76 -13.28 -49.34
C ASP A 102 18.76 -14.66 -48.63
N GLY A 103 19.96 -15.20 -48.36
CA GLY A 103 20.20 -16.36 -47.51
C GLY A 103 19.79 -17.69 -48.15
N ASP A 104 20.75 -18.60 -48.29
CA ASP A 104 20.46 -19.99 -48.68
C ASP A 104 19.49 -20.66 -47.69
N GLU A 105 18.67 -21.58 -48.20
CA GLU A 105 17.77 -22.43 -47.40
C GLU A 105 18.49 -23.09 -46.20
N LYS A 106 19.72 -23.57 -46.43
CA LYS A 106 20.55 -24.20 -45.39
C LYS A 106 20.92 -23.23 -44.27
N SER A 107 21.20 -21.97 -44.60
CA SER A 107 21.56 -20.91 -43.65
C SER A 107 20.36 -20.54 -42.78
N TRP A 108 19.19 -20.38 -43.39
CA TRP A 108 17.93 -20.12 -42.68
C TRP A 108 17.54 -21.28 -41.76
N LYS A 109 17.67 -22.52 -42.24
CA LYS A 109 17.39 -23.71 -41.43
C LYS A 109 18.31 -23.79 -40.20
N SER A 110 19.62 -23.64 -40.39
CA SER A 110 20.59 -23.67 -39.29
C SER A 110 20.35 -22.58 -38.25
N PHE A 111 19.96 -21.38 -38.70
CA PHE A 111 19.62 -20.26 -37.82
C PHE A 111 18.36 -20.52 -36.99
N LEU A 112 17.28 -21.02 -37.61
CA LEU A 112 16.03 -21.37 -36.92
C LEU A 112 16.21 -22.54 -35.95
N GLU A 113 17.02 -23.54 -36.30
CA GLU A 113 17.41 -24.64 -35.41
C GLU A 113 18.16 -24.11 -34.18
N HIS A 114 19.06 -23.14 -34.37
CA HIS A 114 19.80 -22.55 -33.26
C HIS A 114 18.91 -21.75 -32.31
N ILE A 115 17.97 -20.96 -32.86
CA ILE A 115 16.98 -20.22 -32.06
C ILE A 115 16.05 -21.18 -31.30
N THR A 116 15.53 -22.22 -31.94
CA THR A 116 14.63 -23.19 -31.29
C THR A 116 15.35 -24.00 -30.21
N ALA A 117 16.61 -24.40 -30.44
CA ALA A 117 17.45 -25.02 -29.42
C ALA A 117 17.69 -24.08 -28.23
N TYR A 118 17.89 -22.78 -28.47
CA TYR A 118 18.01 -21.78 -27.42
C TYR A 118 16.74 -21.67 -26.57
N ARG A 119 15.56 -21.57 -27.22
CA ARG A 119 14.25 -21.54 -26.54
C ARG A 119 14.07 -22.75 -25.62
N LYS A 120 14.38 -23.96 -26.12
CA LYS A 120 14.30 -25.20 -25.32
C LYS A 120 15.24 -25.22 -24.13
N ARG A 121 16.48 -24.76 -24.32
CA ARG A 121 17.47 -24.69 -23.22
C ARG A 121 17.00 -23.69 -22.16
N ALA A 122 16.50 -22.53 -22.56
CA ALA A 122 15.97 -21.52 -21.65
C ALA A 122 14.78 -22.09 -20.85
N PHE A 123 13.83 -22.73 -21.55
CA PHE A 123 12.67 -23.36 -20.93
C PHE A 123 13.03 -24.47 -19.95
N ARG A 124 13.88 -25.43 -20.34
CA ARG A 124 14.38 -26.48 -19.42
C ARG A 124 15.14 -25.91 -18.22
N GLY A 125 15.91 -24.85 -18.43
CA GLY A 125 16.60 -24.14 -17.36
C GLY A 125 15.63 -23.52 -16.35
N GLN A 126 14.45 -23.10 -16.80
CA GLN A 126 13.37 -22.61 -15.93
C GLN A 126 12.67 -23.77 -15.21
N GLU A 127 12.30 -24.84 -15.92
CA GLU A 127 11.72 -26.05 -15.33
C GLU A 127 12.61 -26.61 -14.22
N TRP A 128 13.90 -26.77 -14.49
CA TRP A 128 14.86 -27.29 -13.50
C TRP A 128 14.94 -26.39 -12.24
N ARG A 129 14.88 -25.07 -12.41
CA ARG A 129 14.87 -24.15 -11.25
C ARG A 129 13.59 -24.29 -10.44
N ALA A 130 12.43 -24.43 -11.10
CA ALA A 130 11.16 -24.66 -10.43
C ALA A 130 11.20 -25.96 -9.63
N GLU A 131 11.64 -27.07 -10.24
CA GLU A 131 11.81 -28.36 -9.57
C GLU A 131 12.77 -28.27 -8.37
N ASN A 132 13.89 -27.54 -8.52
CA ASN A 132 14.90 -27.43 -7.47
C ASN A 132 14.40 -26.57 -6.28
N ILE A 133 13.59 -25.55 -6.55
CA ILE A 133 12.91 -24.77 -5.50
C ILE A 133 11.90 -25.64 -4.77
N GLU A 134 11.15 -26.49 -5.49
CA GLU A 134 10.19 -27.42 -4.89
C GLU A 134 10.86 -28.47 -3.98
N ARG A 135 12.03 -28.98 -4.40
CA ARG A 135 12.82 -30.01 -3.69
C ARG A 135 13.81 -29.46 -2.67
N LYS A 136 13.86 -28.14 -2.45
CA LYS A 136 14.84 -27.49 -1.56
C LYS A 136 14.82 -28.05 -0.13
N ASP A 137 13.65 -28.40 0.38
CA ASP A 137 13.47 -29.00 1.72
C ASP A 137 13.92 -30.47 1.76
N GLU A 138 13.77 -31.21 0.66
CA GLU A 138 14.16 -32.62 0.55
C GLU A 138 15.68 -32.76 0.46
N LEU A 139 16.31 -31.88 -0.34
CA LEU A 139 17.77 -31.78 -0.45
C LEU A 139 18.41 -31.26 0.85
N GLY A 140 17.73 -30.36 1.57
CA GLY A 140 18.15 -29.90 2.90
C GLY A 140 18.09 -31.01 3.95
N ALA A 141 17.09 -31.89 3.90
CA ALA A 141 16.95 -33.03 4.80
C ALA A 141 17.97 -34.15 4.52
N ALA A 142 18.31 -34.37 3.24
CA ALA A 142 19.28 -35.38 2.80
C ALA A 142 20.72 -35.13 3.27
N ASN A 143 21.07 -33.88 3.61
CA ASN A 143 22.40 -33.48 4.06
C ASN A 143 22.60 -33.56 5.60
N SER A 144 21.63 -34.06 6.36
CA SER A 144 21.80 -34.31 7.80
C SER A 144 22.33 -35.73 8.06
N SER A 145 23.53 -35.83 8.65
CA SER A 145 24.23 -37.11 8.81
C SER A 145 23.47 -38.12 9.70
N PRO A 146 23.56 -39.43 9.41
CA PRO A 146 22.76 -40.45 10.07
C PRO A 146 23.50 -41.01 11.31
N SER A 147 23.12 -40.59 12.51
CA SER A 147 23.53 -41.29 13.74
C SER A 147 22.49 -41.10 14.86
N ARG A 148 22.03 -42.22 15.45
CA ARG A 148 20.91 -42.44 16.42
C ARG A 148 19.50 -42.60 15.83
N TRP A 149 19.24 -43.76 15.24
CA TRP A 149 18.13 -44.00 14.30
C TRP A 149 16.79 -44.53 14.85
N SER A 150 16.60 -44.84 16.14
CA SER A 150 15.30 -45.38 16.60
C SER A 150 14.45 -44.39 17.41
N ARG A 151 15.05 -43.60 18.31
CA ARG A 151 14.35 -42.55 19.08
C ARG A 151 14.09 -41.29 18.26
N LYS A 152 15.01 -40.89 17.38
CA LYS A 152 14.76 -39.81 16.40
C LYS A 152 13.67 -40.20 15.42
N ARG A 153 13.56 -41.46 15.00
CA ARG A 153 12.56 -41.88 14.00
C ARG A 153 11.12 -41.69 14.47
N ARG A 154 10.79 -42.05 15.72
CA ARG A 154 9.45 -41.78 16.28
C ARG A 154 9.20 -40.29 16.51
N ALA A 155 10.20 -39.54 17.01
CA ALA A 155 10.09 -38.09 17.16
C ALA A 155 9.96 -37.38 15.79
N TRP A 156 10.63 -37.89 14.76
CA TRP A 156 10.56 -37.42 13.37
C TRP A 156 9.24 -37.80 12.73
N GLU A 157 8.71 -38.98 13.00
CA GLU A 157 7.42 -39.44 12.49
C GLU A 157 6.28 -38.65 13.14
N MET A 158 6.34 -38.41 14.46
CA MET A 158 5.42 -37.51 15.15
C MET A 158 5.58 -36.05 14.71
N ALA A 159 6.81 -35.57 14.50
CA ALA A 159 7.06 -34.24 13.93
C ALA A 159 6.58 -34.15 12.48
N ARG A 160 6.68 -35.21 11.69
CA ARG A 160 6.21 -35.29 10.30
C ARG A 160 4.69 -35.36 10.24
N ILE A 161 4.04 -36.09 11.13
CA ILE A 161 2.58 -36.14 11.29
C ILE A 161 2.06 -34.79 11.79
N SER A 162 2.73 -34.17 12.77
CA SER A 162 2.39 -32.83 13.28
C SER A 162 2.59 -31.76 12.21
N ALA A 163 3.71 -31.80 11.48
CA ALA A 163 3.98 -30.91 10.35
C ALA A 163 2.99 -31.14 9.21
N ARG A 164 2.58 -32.39 8.95
CA ARG A 164 1.53 -32.71 7.96
C ARG A 164 0.18 -32.17 8.40
N LYS A 165 -0.24 -32.35 9.65
CA LYS A 165 -1.47 -31.77 10.19
C LYS A 165 -1.43 -30.24 10.21
N ALA A 166 -0.28 -29.64 10.53
CA ALA A 166 -0.08 -28.19 10.45
C ALA A 166 -0.14 -27.70 9.00
N ARG A 167 0.40 -28.46 8.04
CA ARG A 167 0.28 -28.21 6.59
C ARG A 167 -1.17 -28.32 6.13
N GLU A 168 -1.89 -29.38 6.49
CA GLU A 168 -3.31 -29.57 6.16
C GLU A 168 -4.18 -28.46 6.75
N ARG A 169 -3.91 -28.02 8.00
CA ARG A 169 -4.56 -26.85 8.59
C ARG A 169 -4.24 -25.56 7.82
N LYS A 170 -2.95 -25.33 7.50
CA LYS A 170 -2.52 -24.16 6.70
C LYS A 170 -3.17 -24.18 5.31
N GLU A 171 -3.25 -25.35 4.68
CA GLU A 171 -3.87 -25.56 3.37
C GLU A 171 -5.38 -25.29 3.41
N ASN A 172 -6.09 -25.77 4.42
CA ASN A 172 -7.51 -25.50 4.60
C ASN A 172 -7.79 -24.01 4.88
N CYS A 173 -6.97 -23.36 5.71
CA CYS A 173 -7.04 -21.91 5.90
C CYS A 173 -6.74 -21.15 4.59
N ASN A 174 -5.78 -21.62 3.80
CA ASN A 174 -5.43 -21.03 2.51
C ASN A 174 -6.55 -21.20 1.47
N LYS A 175 -7.24 -22.35 1.43
CA LYS A 175 -8.41 -22.58 0.55
C LYS A 175 -9.53 -21.55 0.81
N LEU A 176 -9.84 -21.29 2.09
CA LEU A 176 -10.81 -20.27 2.48
C LEU A 176 -10.37 -18.85 2.08
N LYS A 177 -9.08 -18.53 2.19
CA LYS A 177 -8.52 -17.25 1.75
C LYS A 177 -8.57 -17.10 0.23
N LEU A 178 -8.11 -18.10 -0.52
CA LEU A 178 -8.16 -18.15 -1.98
C LEU A 178 -9.58 -17.94 -2.52
N SER A 179 -10.59 -18.58 -1.93
CA SER A 179 -11.98 -18.36 -2.32
C SER A 179 -12.45 -16.91 -2.10
N LYS A 180 -11.96 -16.23 -1.06
CA LYS A 180 -12.24 -14.79 -0.86
C LYS A 180 -11.50 -13.94 -1.90
N ASP A 181 -10.24 -14.28 -2.18
CA ASP A 181 -9.39 -13.56 -3.13
C ASP A 181 -9.95 -13.66 -4.55
N GLU A 182 -10.44 -14.84 -4.95
CA GLU A 182 -11.18 -15.06 -6.20
C GLU A 182 -12.46 -14.23 -6.31
N LYS A 183 -13.19 -14.05 -5.20
CA LYS A 183 -14.38 -13.20 -5.18
C LYS A 183 -14.02 -11.74 -5.38
N TYR A 184 -12.93 -11.27 -4.75
CA TYR A 184 -12.45 -9.90 -4.91
C TYR A 184 -11.96 -9.64 -6.33
N SER A 185 -11.17 -10.54 -6.89
CA SER A 185 -10.68 -10.43 -8.27
C SER A 185 -11.82 -10.46 -9.28
N ALA A 186 -12.78 -11.38 -9.13
CA ALA A 186 -13.95 -11.43 -10.00
C ALA A 186 -14.77 -10.14 -9.91
N HIS A 187 -15.02 -9.61 -8.71
CA HIS A 187 -15.74 -8.35 -8.56
C HIS A 187 -15.00 -7.17 -9.22
N LEU A 188 -13.68 -7.11 -9.06
CA LEU A 188 -12.83 -6.09 -9.66
C LEU A 188 -12.87 -6.14 -11.19
N LEU A 189 -12.69 -7.33 -11.77
CA LEU A 189 -12.76 -7.55 -13.22
C LEU A 189 -14.12 -7.12 -13.77
N ARG A 190 -15.21 -7.51 -13.11
CA ARG A 190 -16.57 -7.12 -13.52
C ARG A 190 -16.75 -5.61 -13.52
N ARG A 191 -16.27 -4.92 -12.47
CA ARG A 191 -16.34 -3.46 -12.38
C ARG A 191 -15.55 -2.80 -13.51
N TYR A 192 -14.38 -3.35 -13.83
CA TYR A 192 -13.53 -2.84 -14.91
C TYR A 192 -14.19 -3.02 -16.28
N LEU A 193 -14.60 -4.24 -16.62
CA LEU A 193 -15.28 -4.54 -17.89
C LEU A 193 -16.57 -3.74 -18.05
N LYS A 194 -17.36 -3.58 -16.98
CA LYS A 194 -18.54 -2.70 -17.00
C LYS A 194 -18.17 -1.25 -17.34
N THR A 195 -17.04 -0.77 -16.84
CA THR A 195 -16.57 0.60 -17.13
C THR A 195 -16.17 0.74 -18.59
N LEU A 196 -15.50 -0.25 -19.17
CA LEU A 196 -15.16 -0.27 -20.60
C LEU A 196 -16.39 -0.34 -21.51
N GLN A 197 -17.40 -1.14 -21.12
CA GLN A 197 -18.68 -1.24 -21.81
C GLN A 197 -19.44 0.08 -21.78
N LEU A 198 -19.51 0.76 -20.62
CA LEU A 198 -20.15 2.08 -20.50
C LEU A 198 -19.44 3.15 -21.34
N ARG A 199 -18.12 3.03 -21.52
CA ARG A 199 -17.32 3.88 -22.42
C ARG A 199 -17.42 3.50 -23.90
N LYS A 200 -18.21 2.47 -24.23
CA LYS A 200 -18.36 1.89 -25.58
C LYS A 200 -17.04 1.42 -26.20
N GLN A 201 -16.05 1.07 -25.38
CA GLN A 201 -14.77 0.53 -25.86
C GLN A 201 -14.85 -0.96 -26.18
N ILE A 202 -15.78 -1.67 -25.53
CA ILE A 202 -16.03 -3.09 -25.75
C ILE A 202 -17.55 -3.28 -25.92
N PRO A 203 -18.00 -4.10 -26.88
CA PRO A 203 -19.41 -4.42 -27.05
C PRO A 203 -19.99 -5.13 -25.81
N LEU A 204 -21.28 -4.95 -25.55
CA LEU A 204 -21.97 -5.70 -24.49
C LEU A 204 -22.06 -7.18 -24.89
N PRO A 205 -21.71 -8.13 -24.00
CA PRO A 205 -21.78 -9.57 -24.26
C PRO A 205 -23.10 -9.99 -24.89
N HIS A 206 -24.23 -9.62 -24.29
CA HIS A 206 -25.58 -9.97 -24.75
C HIS A 206 -25.99 -9.35 -26.09
N LEU A 207 -25.22 -8.42 -26.65
CA LEU A 207 -25.44 -7.90 -28.01
C LEU A 207 -24.67 -8.71 -29.07
N LEU A 208 -23.82 -9.65 -28.65
CA LEU A 208 -23.02 -10.45 -29.57
C LEU A 208 -23.83 -11.68 -30.02
N PRO A 209 -23.88 -11.95 -31.34
CA PRO A 209 -24.76 -12.97 -31.92
C PRO A 209 -24.45 -14.41 -31.46
N TYR A 210 -23.23 -14.65 -30.99
CA TYR A 210 -22.75 -15.96 -30.57
C TYR A 210 -22.83 -16.19 -29.06
N THR A 211 -23.32 -15.21 -28.29
CA THR A 211 -23.51 -15.40 -26.85
C THR A 211 -24.88 -16.01 -26.56
N PRO A 212 -24.97 -16.99 -25.66
CA PRO A 212 -26.26 -17.54 -25.26
C PRO A 212 -27.09 -16.43 -24.62
N ILE A 213 -28.22 -16.12 -25.24
CA ILE A 213 -29.19 -15.16 -24.71
C ILE A 213 -29.80 -15.81 -23.47
N ASP A 214 -29.40 -15.37 -22.27
CA ASP A 214 -30.17 -15.66 -21.06
C ASP A 214 -31.60 -15.15 -21.34
N HIS A 215 -32.57 -16.07 -21.42
CA HIS A 215 -33.96 -15.84 -21.86
C HIS A 215 -34.81 -14.87 -20.98
N GLN A 216 -34.17 -13.97 -20.22
CA GLN A 216 -34.84 -13.01 -19.35
C GLN A 216 -35.10 -11.65 -20.01
N TYR A 217 -34.69 -11.43 -21.26
CA TYR A 217 -34.99 -10.19 -22.00
C TYR A 217 -36.21 -10.38 -22.90
N THR A 218 -37.37 -10.06 -22.37
CA THR A 218 -38.63 -9.95 -23.11
C THR A 218 -38.53 -8.82 -24.14
N THR A 219 -38.42 -9.20 -25.42
CA THR A 219 -39.02 -8.58 -26.62
C THR A 219 -39.27 -7.07 -26.65
N ASN A 220 -38.33 -6.25 -26.22
CA ASN A 220 -38.22 -4.84 -26.61
C ASN A 220 -36.74 -4.52 -26.70
N THR A 221 -36.23 -4.37 -27.93
CA THR A 221 -34.83 -4.13 -28.26
C THR A 221 -34.25 -3.00 -27.39
N PRO A 222 -33.37 -3.30 -26.42
CA PRO A 222 -32.74 -2.25 -25.66
C PRO A 222 -31.69 -1.58 -26.55
N SER A 223 -31.82 -0.26 -26.72
CA SER A 223 -30.76 0.59 -27.28
C SER A 223 -29.39 0.23 -26.67
N ALA A 224 -28.32 0.30 -27.44
CA ALA A 224 -26.93 0.09 -27.00
C ALA A 224 -26.49 0.99 -25.82
N SER A 225 -27.32 1.96 -25.42
CA SER A 225 -27.14 2.80 -24.23
C SER A 225 -27.74 2.23 -22.93
N ILE A 226 -28.51 1.14 -22.99
CA ILE A 226 -29.24 0.60 -21.83
C ILE A 226 -28.38 -0.43 -21.11
N ILE A 227 -28.25 -0.26 -19.80
CA ILE A 227 -27.47 -1.15 -18.92
C ILE A 227 -28.20 -2.50 -18.83
N ILE A 228 -27.68 -3.51 -19.52
CA ILE A 228 -28.19 -4.87 -19.43
C ILE A 228 -27.66 -5.52 -18.13
N PRO A 229 -28.52 -5.83 -17.13
CA PRO A 229 -28.10 -6.40 -15.86
C PRO A 229 -27.50 -7.80 -16.05
N GLY A 230 -26.32 -8.05 -15.48
CA GLY A 230 -25.65 -9.34 -15.63
C GLY A 230 -24.88 -9.54 -16.95
N SER A 231 -24.72 -8.50 -17.77
CA SER A 231 -23.77 -8.45 -18.89
C SER A 231 -22.32 -8.73 -18.48
N THR A 232 -21.96 -8.49 -17.22
CA THR A 232 -20.63 -8.81 -16.67
C THR A 232 -20.64 -10.07 -15.79
N LYS A 233 -21.60 -10.99 -15.92
CA LYS A 233 -21.49 -12.30 -15.24
C LYS A 233 -20.32 -13.08 -15.85
N LYS A 234 -19.70 -13.97 -15.05
CA LYS A 234 -18.55 -14.79 -15.52
C LYS A 234 -18.92 -15.65 -16.74
N SER A 235 -20.13 -16.23 -16.75
CA SER A 235 -20.65 -17.01 -17.89
C SER A 235 -20.76 -16.18 -19.16
N ALA A 236 -21.36 -14.98 -19.08
CA ALA A 236 -21.51 -14.09 -20.23
C ALA A 236 -20.16 -13.58 -20.76
N ILE A 237 -19.22 -13.26 -19.86
CA ILE A 237 -17.86 -12.83 -20.21
C ILE A 237 -17.13 -13.96 -20.95
N ASN A 238 -17.16 -15.19 -20.41
CA ASN A 238 -16.47 -16.33 -21.01
C ASN A 238 -17.07 -16.75 -22.36
N ALA A 239 -18.36 -16.50 -22.59
CA ALA A 239 -18.99 -16.77 -23.88
C ALA A 239 -18.72 -15.66 -24.92
N ALA A 240 -18.56 -14.41 -24.46
CA ALA A 240 -18.38 -13.25 -25.32
C ALA A 240 -16.93 -12.99 -25.73
N TYR A 241 -16.00 -13.25 -24.81
CA TYR A 241 -14.60 -12.91 -24.92
C TYR A 241 -13.74 -14.13 -24.65
N ASP A 242 -12.59 -14.16 -25.29
CA ASP A 242 -11.56 -15.16 -25.05
C ASP A 242 -11.04 -15.06 -23.60
N SER A 243 -11.19 -16.16 -22.84
CA SER A 243 -10.71 -16.23 -21.47
C SER A 243 -9.19 -16.14 -21.39
N GLU A 244 -8.47 -16.70 -22.38
CA GLU A 244 -7.00 -16.62 -22.41
C GLU A 244 -6.55 -15.17 -22.59
N TYR A 245 -7.23 -14.41 -23.43
CA TYR A 245 -6.96 -12.98 -23.60
C TYR A 245 -7.23 -12.18 -22.32
N ILE A 246 -8.31 -12.48 -21.60
CA ILE A 246 -8.61 -11.81 -20.34
C ILE A 246 -7.52 -12.11 -19.31
N ASP A 247 -7.15 -13.38 -19.16
CA ASP A 247 -6.23 -13.79 -18.12
C ASP A 247 -4.78 -13.37 -18.41
N SER A 248 -4.36 -13.40 -19.68
CA SER A 248 -3.00 -13.01 -20.07
C SER A 248 -2.82 -11.51 -20.28
N ILE A 249 -3.80 -10.79 -20.84
CA ILE A 249 -3.61 -9.38 -21.22
C ILE A 249 -4.39 -8.47 -20.29
N VAL A 250 -5.69 -8.72 -20.09
CA VAL A 250 -6.54 -7.78 -19.35
C VAL A 250 -6.17 -7.72 -17.86
N ILE A 251 -5.97 -8.87 -17.23
CA ILE A 251 -5.68 -8.95 -15.79
C ILE A 251 -4.34 -8.29 -15.44
N PRO A 252 -3.19 -8.65 -16.08
CA PRO A 252 -1.92 -8.00 -15.78
C PRO A 252 -1.92 -6.51 -16.13
N GLY A 253 -2.58 -6.13 -17.22
CA GLY A 253 -2.73 -4.73 -17.59
C GLY A 253 -3.50 -3.91 -16.54
N LEU A 254 -4.57 -4.50 -15.97
CA LEU A 254 -5.34 -3.86 -14.90
C LEU A 254 -4.54 -3.76 -13.59
N GLU A 255 -3.76 -4.79 -13.26
CA GLU A 255 -2.84 -4.75 -12.12
C GLU A 255 -1.81 -3.63 -12.28
N TYR A 256 -1.24 -3.47 -13.48
CA TYR A 256 -0.32 -2.39 -13.79
C TYR A 256 -0.96 -1.01 -13.66
N ASP A 257 -2.11 -0.77 -14.30
CA ASP A 257 -2.81 0.52 -14.27
C ASP A 257 -3.15 0.95 -12.84
N ILE A 258 -3.64 0.01 -12.02
CA ILE A 258 -3.94 0.29 -10.61
C ILE A 258 -2.68 0.73 -9.88
N ASN A 259 -1.58 0.01 -10.06
CA ASN A 259 -0.33 0.32 -9.37
C ASN A 259 0.28 1.64 -9.85
N GLN A 260 0.19 1.92 -11.15
CA GLN A 260 0.67 3.15 -11.74
C GLN A 260 -0.11 4.36 -11.20
N HIS A 261 -1.43 4.37 -11.32
CA HIS A 261 -2.25 5.56 -11.02
C HIS A 261 -2.57 5.75 -9.55
N HIS A 262 -2.65 4.66 -8.75
CA HIS A 262 -3.05 4.76 -7.34
C HIS A 262 -1.91 4.70 -6.34
N TYR A 263 -0.73 4.23 -6.73
CA TYR A 263 0.41 4.12 -5.81
C TYR A 263 1.63 4.86 -6.34
N LEU A 264 2.10 4.56 -7.56
CA LEU A 264 3.29 5.20 -8.10
C LEU A 264 3.07 6.69 -8.38
N GLU A 265 1.93 7.07 -8.97
CA GLU A 265 1.60 8.47 -9.23
C GLU A 265 1.34 9.26 -7.94
N ASP A 266 0.74 8.62 -6.93
CA ASP A 266 0.57 9.22 -5.60
C ASP A 266 1.94 9.48 -4.93
N LEU A 267 2.92 8.58 -5.10
CA LEU A 267 4.30 8.79 -4.65
C LEU A 267 4.99 9.91 -5.44
N ARG A 268 4.82 9.93 -6.76
CA ARG A 268 5.35 10.98 -7.63
C ARG A 268 4.84 12.35 -7.20
N LYS A 269 3.53 12.50 -6.95
CA LYS A 269 2.92 13.74 -6.44
C LYS A 269 3.47 14.17 -5.09
N ILE A 270 3.85 13.24 -4.23
CA ILE A 270 4.48 13.57 -2.94
C ILE A 270 5.88 14.14 -3.17
N VAL A 271 6.67 13.53 -4.05
CA VAL A 271 8.06 13.89 -4.32
C VAL A 271 8.20 15.16 -5.19
N GLU A 272 7.36 15.31 -6.22
CA GLU A 272 7.45 16.43 -7.17
C GLU A 272 6.65 17.65 -6.70
N ASP A 273 5.38 17.47 -6.32
CA ASP A 273 4.47 18.61 -6.08
C ASP A 273 4.39 19.05 -4.62
N ARG A 274 4.28 18.09 -3.69
CA ARG A 274 3.96 18.39 -2.28
C ARG A 274 5.19 18.68 -1.43
N GLY A 275 6.27 17.95 -1.65
CA GLY A 275 7.46 18.01 -0.81
C GLY A 275 7.23 17.46 0.61
N PRO A 276 8.18 17.73 1.53
CA PRO A 276 8.08 17.29 2.92
C PRO A 276 6.91 17.98 3.64
N PHE A 277 6.21 17.22 4.49
CA PHE A 277 5.12 17.78 5.28
C PHE A 277 5.65 18.87 6.23
N LYS A 278 5.08 20.09 6.13
CA LYS A 278 5.40 21.21 7.03
C LYS A 278 4.61 21.08 8.32
N VAL A 279 5.30 20.77 9.41
CA VAL A 279 4.73 20.71 10.75
C VAL A 279 4.43 22.13 11.20
N GLN A 280 3.16 22.42 11.46
CA GLN A 280 2.68 23.74 11.88
C GLN A 280 1.93 23.64 13.21
N ILE A 281 2.03 24.70 14.00
CA ILE A 281 1.23 24.89 15.21
C ILE A 281 -0.07 25.59 14.80
N ASN A 282 -1.19 24.91 15.00
CA ASN A 282 -2.53 25.45 14.77
C ASN A 282 -3.22 25.71 16.12
N TYR A 283 -4.29 26.48 16.11
CA TYR A 283 -5.07 26.79 17.31
C TYR A 283 -6.49 26.25 17.20
N THR A 284 -7.01 25.68 18.28
CA THR A 284 -8.44 25.35 18.40
C THR A 284 -9.16 26.44 19.18
N GLY A 285 -10.28 26.92 18.64
CA GLY A 285 -11.20 27.86 19.32
C GLY A 285 -12.37 27.17 20.03
N ALA A 286 -12.28 25.86 20.30
CA ALA A 286 -13.37 25.07 20.88
C ALA A 286 -13.59 25.32 22.38
N GLY A 287 -12.69 26.06 23.02
CA GLY A 287 -12.80 26.50 24.41
C GLY A 287 -12.68 28.01 24.52
N PRO A 288 -12.86 28.56 25.73
CA PRO A 288 -12.80 30.00 25.98
C PRO A 288 -11.40 30.59 25.76
N THR A 289 -10.35 29.75 25.85
CA THR A 289 -8.98 30.09 25.48
C THR A 289 -8.57 29.34 24.22
N PRO A 290 -7.97 30.01 23.22
CA PRO A 290 -7.46 29.31 22.05
C PRO A 290 -6.25 28.45 22.42
N MET A 291 -6.37 27.13 22.23
CA MET A 291 -5.34 26.17 22.61
C MET A 291 -4.50 25.75 21.41
N PRO A 292 -3.15 25.87 21.48
CA PRO A 292 -2.28 25.44 20.40
C PRO A 292 -2.15 23.91 20.34
N TYR A 293 -2.11 23.36 19.13
CA TYR A 293 -1.80 21.95 18.86
C TYR A 293 -0.92 21.80 17.61
N ILE A 294 -0.13 20.72 17.56
CA ILE A 294 0.75 20.44 16.41
C ILE A 294 -0.02 19.64 15.36
N ARG A 295 -0.11 20.17 14.14
CA ARG A 295 -0.71 19.48 12.99
C ARG A 295 0.31 18.52 12.37
N MET A 296 -0.08 17.26 12.22
CA MET A 296 0.72 16.18 11.61
C MET A 296 -0.15 15.42 10.59
N PRO A 297 0.46 14.68 9.63
CA PRO A 297 -0.31 13.88 8.67
C PRO A 297 -1.03 12.69 9.34
N TYR A 298 -0.57 12.26 10.52
CA TYR A 298 -1.22 11.25 11.36
C TYR A 298 -1.81 11.88 12.63
N ARG A 299 -2.88 11.27 13.15
CA ARG A 299 -3.59 11.76 14.35
C ARG A 299 -2.80 11.46 15.61
N ARG A 300 -2.57 12.49 16.44
CA ARG A 300 -1.93 12.36 17.77
C ARG A 300 -2.98 12.23 18.88
N HIS A 301 -3.61 11.05 18.97
CA HIS A 301 -4.75 10.82 19.87
C HIS A 301 -4.49 11.21 21.34
N ARG A 302 -3.30 10.91 21.89
CA ARG A 302 -2.96 11.22 23.29
C ARG A 302 -2.91 12.73 23.56
N ALA A 303 -2.11 13.46 22.78
CA ALA A 303 -1.99 14.92 22.91
C ALA A 303 -3.33 15.63 22.65
N MET A 304 -4.11 15.18 21.66
CA MET A 304 -5.43 15.75 21.39
C MET A 304 -6.43 15.45 22.51
N LYS A 305 -6.35 14.27 23.15
CA LYS A 305 -7.18 13.92 24.31
C LYS A 305 -6.85 14.81 25.51
N GLU A 306 -5.58 15.06 25.79
CA GLU A 306 -5.15 15.97 26.85
C GLU A 306 -5.70 17.38 26.64
N ILE A 307 -5.54 17.93 25.42
CA ILE A 307 -6.12 19.23 25.07
C ILE A 307 -7.64 19.21 25.22
N ALA A 308 -8.33 18.17 24.75
CA ALA A 308 -9.79 18.07 24.89
C ALA A 308 -10.25 18.02 26.36
N MET A 309 -9.51 17.31 27.21
CA MET A 309 -9.79 17.28 28.65
C MET A 309 -9.54 18.64 29.31
N ASP A 310 -8.48 19.33 28.91
CA ASP A 310 -8.19 20.69 29.39
C ASP A 310 -9.24 21.70 28.91
N ILE A 311 -9.73 21.59 27.67
CA ILE A 311 -10.86 22.39 27.17
C ILE A 311 -12.07 22.16 28.07
N LYS A 312 -12.45 20.90 28.29
CA LYS A 312 -13.61 20.55 29.14
C LYS A 312 -13.47 21.14 30.55
N LYS A 313 -12.29 21.01 31.17
CA LYS A 313 -12.01 21.56 32.51
C LYS A 313 -12.02 23.09 32.50
N SER A 314 -11.44 23.74 31.49
CA SER A 314 -11.42 25.20 31.38
C SER A 314 -12.81 25.80 31.18
N VAL A 315 -13.65 25.16 30.36
CA VAL A 315 -15.05 25.55 30.14
C VAL A 315 -15.84 25.41 31.44
N LEU A 316 -15.67 24.29 32.16
CA LEU A 316 -16.31 24.09 33.46
C LEU A 316 -15.87 25.14 34.49
N ALA A 317 -14.56 25.39 34.62
CA ALA A 317 -14.03 26.37 35.55
C ALA A 317 -14.54 27.79 35.24
N MET A 318 -14.64 28.16 33.96
CA MET A 318 -15.23 29.45 33.58
C MET A 318 -16.71 29.53 33.89
N ARG A 319 -17.50 28.50 33.58
CA ARG A 319 -18.93 28.45 33.91
C ARG A 319 -19.19 28.60 35.41
N ILE A 320 -18.42 27.88 36.24
CA ILE A 320 -18.49 27.98 37.71
C ILE A 320 -18.13 29.40 38.16
N ASN A 321 -17.03 29.96 37.64
CA ASN A 321 -16.60 31.31 38.01
C ASN A 321 -17.56 32.41 37.51
N GLU A 322 -18.21 32.23 36.36
CA GLU A 322 -19.26 33.12 35.86
C GLU A 322 -20.46 33.07 36.80
N ILE A 323 -20.99 31.89 37.12
CA ILE A 323 -22.13 31.73 38.04
C ILE A 323 -21.82 32.26 39.44
N TRP A 324 -20.62 31.98 39.96
CA TRP A 324 -20.19 32.50 41.25
C TRP A 324 -20.22 34.03 41.28
N LYS A 325 -19.73 34.69 40.24
CA LYS A 325 -19.66 36.17 40.15
C LYS A 325 -20.96 36.85 39.73
N MET A 326 -22.03 36.10 39.44
CA MET A 326 -23.33 36.65 39.11
C MET A 326 -23.94 37.29 40.36
N GLY A 327 -23.61 38.56 40.62
CA GLY A 327 -24.43 39.40 41.49
C GLY A 327 -25.81 39.66 40.87
N GLU A 328 -26.67 40.40 41.57
CA GLU A 328 -28.04 40.78 41.13
C GLU A 328 -28.10 41.48 39.74
N SER A 329 -26.96 41.81 39.15
CA SER A 329 -26.85 42.32 37.78
C SER A 329 -27.04 41.22 36.72
N ASN A 330 -28.08 41.38 35.90
CA ASN A 330 -28.51 40.57 34.76
C ASN A 330 -27.45 40.38 33.65
N SER A 331 -26.33 39.70 33.91
CA SER A 331 -25.51 39.15 32.81
C SER A 331 -26.11 37.83 32.32
N PRO A 332 -26.42 37.67 31.03
CA PRO A 332 -27.02 36.44 30.52
C PRO A 332 -25.98 35.31 30.51
N THR A 333 -26.07 34.38 31.46
CA THR A 333 -25.39 33.08 31.39
C THR A 333 -26.13 32.14 30.44
N SER A 334 -25.40 31.32 29.69
CA SER A 334 -25.97 30.26 28.84
C SER A 334 -26.60 29.09 29.62
N GLU A 335 -26.49 29.10 30.94
CA GLU A 335 -26.89 28.00 31.82
C GLU A 335 -28.34 28.16 32.30
N VAL A 336 -29.05 27.04 32.46
CA VAL A 336 -30.46 27.02 32.85
C VAL A 336 -30.60 27.41 34.32
N LYS A 337 -31.28 28.54 34.58
CA LYS A 337 -31.68 28.95 35.92
C LYS A 337 -32.91 28.14 36.36
N LEU A 338 -32.82 27.52 37.52
CA LEU A 338 -33.89 26.76 38.15
C LEU A 338 -34.82 27.70 38.95
N LYS A 339 -36.02 27.20 39.30
CA LYS A 339 -37.04 27.95 40.06
C LYS A 339 -36.52 28.45 41.42
N ASP A 340 -35.60 27.70 42.01
CA ASP A 340 -35.01 27.96 43.33
C ASP A 340 -33.91 29.03 43.29
N GLY A 341 -33.62 29.62 42.12
CA GLY A 341 -32.55 30.60 41.93
C GLY A 341 -31.15 29.99 41.71
N SER A 342 -31.03 28.67 41.76
CA SER A 342 -29.80 27.93 41.41
C SER A 342 -29.61 27.75 39.91
N TYR A 343 -28.39 27.41 39.51
CA TYR A 343 -28.00 27.09 38.15
C TYR A 343 -27.58 25.62 38.08
N ALA A 344 -28.07 24.91 37.06
CA ALA A 344 -27.69 23.51 36.82
C ALA A 344 -26.36 23.45 36.04
N VAL A 345 -25.29 22.97 36.69
CA VAL A 345 -23.95 22.87 36.08
C VAL A 345 -23.43 21.45 36.23
N LYS A 346 -23.48 20.68 35.14
CA LYS A 346 -22.99 19.30 35.12
C LYS A 346 -21.48 19.24 35.32
N GLY A 347 -21.02 18.49 36.33
CA GLY A 347 -19.63 18.36 36.74
C GLY A 347 -19.18 19.41 37.76
N SER A 348 -20.09 20.21 38.33
CA SER A 348 -19.79 21.16 39.42
C SER A 348 -19.66 20.49 40.79
N ASN A 349 -20.04 19.21 40.90
CA ASN A 349 -20.21 18.49 42.17
C ASN A 349 -21.19 19.20 43.12
N GLY A 350 -22.16 19.94 42.56
CA GLY A 350 -23.23 20.60 43.31
C GLY A 350 -24.23 19.61 43.91
N PHE A 351 -25.23 20.13 44.62
CA PHE A 351 -26.22 19.30 45.32
C PHE A 351 -27.26 18.70 44.36
N GLY A 352 -27.58 17.41 44.55
CA GLY A 352 -28.66 16.70 43.86
C GLY A 352 -28.31 16.12 42.48
N GLU A 353 -29.28 15.44 41.85
CA GLU A 353 -29.10 14.74 40.56
C GLU A 353 -28.79 15.68 39.39
N GLU A 354 -29.16 16.96 39.49
CA GLU A 354 -28.88 17.98 38.47
C GLU A 354 -27.64 18.84 38.77
N GLU A 355 -26.88 18.52 39.83
CA GLU A 355 -25.69 19.26 40.28
C GLU A 355 -25.89 20.78 40.30
N ARG A 356 -26.56 21.25 41.36
CA ARG A 356 -26.99 22.65 41.49
C ARG A 356 -25.92 23.52 42.14
N MET A 357 -25.69 24.70 41.56
CA MET A 357 -24.78 25.73 42.08
C MET A 357 -25.52 27.06 42.28
N PHE A 358 -25.22 27.76 43.38
CA PHE A 358 -25.76 29.09 43.65
C PHE A 358 -24.71 30.19 43.40
N PRO A 359 -25.13 31.45 43.19
CA PRO A 359 -24.21 32.58 43.11
C PRO A 359 -23.54 32.92 44.45
N GLN A 360 -22.49 33.73 44.41
CA GLN A 360 -21.75 34.19 45.60
C GLN A 360 -22.66 34.90 46.62
N SER A 361 -23.63 35.70 46.16
CA SER A 361 -24.56 36.44 47.04
C SER A 361 -25.34 35.51 47.96
N TYR A 362 -25.84 34.39 47.43
CA TYR A 362 -26.58 33.39 48.22
C TYR A 362 -25.74 32.82 49.36
N TYR A 363 -24.48 32.43 49.07
CA TYR A 363 -23.58 31.90 50.10
C TYR A 363 -23.14 32.96 51.11
N TYR A 364 -23.00 34.21 50.66
CA TYR A 364 -22.70 35.33 51.53
C TYR A 364 -23.85 35.64 52.49
N ASP A 365 -25.09 35.65 51.99
CA ASP A 365 -26.28 35.85 52.82
C ASP A 365 -26.45 34.70 53.82
N LEU A 366 -26.27 33.45 53.38
CA LEU A 366 -26.29 32.28 54.24
C LEU A 366 -25.27 32.41 55.38
N ALA A 367 -24.04 32.83 55.07
CA ALA A 367 -22.99 33.04 56.05
C ALA A 367 -23.35 34.13 57.07
N ILE A 368 -23.97 35.23 56.64
CA ILE A 368 -24.46 36.29 57.54
C ILE A 368 -25.54 35.75 58.47
N TRP A 369 -26.49 34.96 57.95
CA TRP A 369 -27.57 34.40 58.75
C TRP A 369 -27.09 33.38 59.77
N GLU A 370 -26.11 32.54 59.41
CA GLU A 370 -25.48 31.60 60.35
C GLU A 370 -24.70 32.34 61.44
N ASP A 371 -23.94 33.39 61.10
CA ASP A 371 -23.24 34.23 62.09
C ASP A 371 -24.24 34.90 63.05
N TYR A 372 -25.36 35.40 62.52
CA TYR A 372 -26.45 35.96 63.31
C TYR A 372 -27.11 34.91 64.21
N PHE A 373 -27.34 33.71 63.70
CA PHE A 373 -27.93 32.60 64.44
C PHE A 373 -27.01 32.12 65.58
N GLU A 374 -25.72 31.92 65.30
CA GLU A 374 -24.73 31.59 66.33
C GLU A 374 -24.63 32.67 67.40
N HIS A 375 -24.66 33.95 67.02
CA HIS A 375 -24.68 35.05 67.97
C HIS A 375 -25.92 35.03 68.86
N MET A 376 -27.09 34.75 68.28
CA MET A 376 -28.35 34.58 69.01
C MET A 376 -28.32 33.38 69.96
N LEU A 377 -27.73 32.25 69.56
CA LEU A 377 -27.51 31.09 70.43
C LEU A 377 -26.53 31.41 71.57
N LYS A 378 -25.41 32.06 71.27
CA LYS A 378 -24.42 32.49 72.27
C LYS A 378 -25.05 33.44 73.30
N LYS A 379 -25.98 34.33 72.89
CA LYS A 379 -26.78 35.17 73.79
C LYS A 379 -27.75 34.39 74.68
N LYS A 380 -28.37 33.31 74.17
CA LYS A 380 -29.28 32.46 74.96
C LYS A 380 -28.54 31.54 75.93
N VAL A 381 -27.28 31.20 75.65
CA VAL A 381 -26.51 30.20 76.42
C VAL A 381 -25.59 30.84 77.49
N LYS A 382 -25.18 32.12 77.38
CA LYS A 382 -24.29 32.76 78.38
C LYS A 382 -25.02 33.59 79.44
N LYS A 383 -24.94 33.13 80.71
CA LYS A 383 -24.82 33.98 81.92
C LYS A 383 -23.61 34.93 81.77
N PRO A 384 -23.58 36.09 82.44
CA PRO A 384 -22.60 37.14 82.16
C PRO A 384 -21.20 36.70 82.61
N LEU A 385 -20.32 36.41 81.66
CA LEU A 385 -18.89 36.30 81.94
C LEU A 385 -18.10 36.96 80.80
N GLY A 386 -17.57 38.14 81.11
CA GLY A 386 -16.33 38.74 80.58
C GLY A 386 -16.27 39.11 79.09
N PRO A 387 -15.66 40.27 78.74
CA PRO A 387 -15.49 40.67 77.35
C PRO A 387 -14.32 39.91 76.68
N SER A 388 -14.60 39.43 75.47
CA SER A 388 -13.77 39.42 74.25
C SER A 388 -12.29 39.05 74.34
N LEU A 389 -11.87 38.04 73.57
CA LEU A 389 -11.10 38.19 72.33
C LEU A 389 -10.88 36.80 71.71
N GLU A 390 -10.79 36.74 70.37
CA GLU A 390 -10.22 35.60 69.59
C GLU A 390 -11.05 34.30 69.65
N ASP A 391 -12.13 34.14 68.88
CA ASP A 391 -12.05 33.72 67.49
C ASP A 391 -13.32 34.16 66.75
N LYS A 392 -13.25 35.29 66.04
CA LYS A 392 -14.20 35.57 64.97
C LYS A 392 -13.78 34.74 63.77
N VAL A 393 -14.15 33.46 63.74
CA VAL A 393 -14.34 32.77 62.46
C VAL A 393 -15.48 33.51 61.78
N ARG A 394 -15.15 34.56 61.01
CA ARG A 394 -16.14 35.26 60.21
C ARG A 394 -16.61 34.23 59.21
N TRP A 395 -17.87 33.80 59.35
CA TRP A 395 -18.51 32.90 58.40
C TRP A 395 -18.40 33.39 56.95
N THR A 396 -18.11 34.67 56.71
CA THR A 396 -17.91 35.23 55.37
C THR A 396 -16.52 34.97 54.75
N ALA A 397 -15.51 34.55 55.51
CA ALA A 397 -14.14 34.39 55.02
C ALA A 397 -14.03 33.34 53.89
N PHE A 398 -14.80 32.25 53.96
CA PHE A 398 -14.77 31.21 52.92
C PHE A 398 -15.22 31.74 51.54
N VAL A 399 -16.04 32.80 51.51
CA VAL A 399 -16.55 33.40 50.27
C VAL A 399 -15.42 34.10 49.52
N GLU A 400 -14.54 34.79 50.25
CA GLU A 400 -13.34 35.44 49.69
C GLU A 400 -12.34 34.38 49.23
N ASP A 401 -12.07 33.36 50.05
CA ASP A 401 -11.17 32.24 49.72
C ASP A 401 -11.62 31.50 48.45
N THR A 402 -12.91 31.17 48.36
CA THR A 402 -13.49 30.50 47.19
C THR A 402 -13.36 31.35 45.93
N THR A 403 -13.53 32.66 46.06
CA THR A 403 -13.35 33.60 44.94
C THR A 403 -11.91 33.63 44.43
N VAL A 404 -10.93 33.54 45.34
CA VAL A 404 -9.50 33.46 44.98
C VAL A 404 -9.23 32.13 44.26
N VAL A 405 -9.65 31.00 44.84
CA VAL A 405 -9.44 29.66 44.28
C VAL A 405 -10.05 29.52 42.87
N LEU A 406 -11.28 29.99 42.66
CA LEU A 406 -11.92 29.94 41.34
C LEU A 406 -11.16 30.78 40.32
N ARG A 407 -10.65 31.95 40.72
CA ARG A 407 -9.87 32.84 39.86
C ARG A 407 -8.52 32.21 39.51
N GLU A 408 -7.87 31.53 40.46
CA GLU A 408 -6.64 30.77 40.24
C GLU A 408 -6.85 29.60 39.27
N GLN A 409 -7.93 28.84 39.43
CA GLN A 409 -8.26 27.72 38.54
C GLN A 409 -8.49 28.19 37.09
N VAL A 410 -9.18 29.30 36.90
CA VAL A 410 -9.37 29.90 35.58
C VAL A 410 -8.02 30.39 35.03
N ASN A 411 -7.26 31.14 35.83
CA ASN A 411 -5.94 31.68 35.45
C ASN A 411 -4.91 30.60 35.11
N PHE A 412 -4.95 29.44 35.77
CA PHE A 412 -4.07 28.32 35.50
C PHE A 412 -4.11 27.91 34.02
N PHE A 413 -5.31 27.76 33.44
CA PHE A 413 -5.45 27.39 32.03
C PHE A 413 -4.97 28.51 31.09
N PHE A 414 -5.27 29.78 31.41
CA PHE A 414 -4.75 30.91 30.65
C PHE A 414 -3.21 30.96 30.65
N GLN A 415 -2.58 30.81 31.82
CA GLN A 415 -1.13 30.86 31.96
C GLN A 415 -0.44 29.67 31.28
N LYS A 416 -0.95 28.45 31.49
CA LYS A 416 -0.44 27.21 30.88
C LYS A 416 -0.31 27.34 29.36
N TYR A 417 -1.35 27.87 28.70
CA TYR A 417 -1.37 28.00 27.25
C TYR A 417 -0.78 29.32 26.72
N ARG A 418 -0.67 30.37 27.55
CA ARG A 418 0.03 31.62 27.19
C ARG A 418 1.53 31.39 27.01
N TYR A 419 2.16 30.62 27.90
CA TYR A 419 3.59 30.26 27.79
C TYR A 419 3.89 29.52 26.48
N LEU A 420 2.95 28.68 26.02
CA LEU A 420 3.07 27.91 24.78
C LEU A 420 2.96 28.75 23.50
N LYS A 421 2.57 30.02 23.58
CA LYS A 421 2.54 30.95 22.43
C LYS A 421 3.83 31.74 22.25
N SER A 422 4.75 31.68 23.23
CA SER A 422 5.99 32.45 23.18
C SER A 422 7.03 31.83 22.22
N ASN A 423 7.98 32.65 21.75
CA ASN A 423 9.08 32.22 20.88
C ASN A 423 10.03 31.22 21.58
N ALA A 424 10.03 31.17 22.91
CA ALA A 424 10.79 30.20 23.71
C ALA A 424 9.94 28.99 24.14
N SER A 425 8.79 28.76 23.51
CA SER A 425 7.87 27.72 23.96
C SER A 425 8.46 26.31 23.76
N PRO A 426 8.22 25.37 24.70
CA PRO A 426 8.60 23.97 24.53
C PRO A 426 7.90 23.32 23.33
N MET A 427 6.79 23.91 22.88
CA MET A 427 6.05 23.45 21.72
C MET A 427 6.80 23.67 20.40
N LEU A 428 7.56 24.76 20.29
CA LEU A 428 8.44 25.02 19.15
C LEU A 428 9.58 23.99 19.10
N ALA A 429 10.18 23.65 20.24
CA ALA A 429 11.19 22.59 20.31
C ALA A 429 10.63 21.23 19.83
N ILE A 430 9.39 20.89 20.25
CA ILE A 430 8.72 19.68 19.77
C ILE A 430 8.43 19.76 18.27
N GLN A 431 8.00 20.93 17.77
CA GLN A 431 7.76 21.15 16.34
C GLN A 431 9.03 20.92 15.52
N GLU A 432 10.17 21.46 15.95
CA GLU A 432 11.46 21.29 15.27
C GLU A 432 11.89 19.82 15.22
N VAL A 433 11.78 19.10 16.34
CA VAL A 433 12.09 17.66 16.39
C VAL A 433 11.18 16.87 15.44
N LEU A 434 9.89 17.20 15.40
CA LEU A 434 8.95 16.55 14.48
C LEU A 434 9.24 16.93 13.03
N GLN A 435 9.62 18.17 12.75
CA GLN A 435 9.99 18.64 11.42
C GLN A 435 11.22 17.90 10.90
N LYS A 436 12.27 17.74 11.72
CA LYS A 436 13.45 16.94 11.38
C LYS A 436 13.08 15.50 11.02
N LYS A 437 12.24 14.85 11.83
CA LYS A 437 11.74 13.50 11.53
C LYS A 437 10.95 13.41 10.22
N GLN A 438 10.15 14.43 9.90
CA GLN A 438 9.41 14.48 8.63
C GLN A 438 10.35 14.70 7.43
N LEU A 439 11.39 15.51 7.58
CA LEU A 439 12.41 15.72 6.54
C LEU A 439 13.20 14.44 6.28
N GLU A 440 13.64 13.74 7.33
CA GLU A 440 14.32 12.44 7.20
C GLU A 440 13.43 11.41 6.50
N HIS A 441 12.17 11.30 6.93
CA HIS A 441 11.21 10.41 6.29
C HIS A 441 11.01 10.76 4.80
N TYR A 442 10.89 12.05 4.47
CA TYR A 442 10.78 12.51 3.09
C TYR A 442 12.03 12.16 2.27
N ASN A 443 13.23 12.39 2.79
CA ASN A 443 14.48 12.03 2.12
C ASN A 443 14.55 10.53 1.82
N ASN A 444 14.13 9.69 2.76
CA ASN A 444 14.03 8.24 2.54
C ASN A 444 13.00 7.90 1.44
N GLN A 445 11.87 8.60 1.39
CA GLN A 445 10.89 8.42 0.31
C GLN A 445 11.44 8.82 -1.05
N VAL A 446 12.19 9.92 -1.14
CA VAL A 446 12.85 10.37 -2.38
C VAL A 446 13.86 9.33 -2.86
N GLN A 447 14.72 8.83 -1.96
CA GLN A 447 15.71 7.79 -2.28
C GLN A 447 15.05 6.51 -2.77
N ASN A 448 14.00 6.05 -2.07
CA ASN A 448 13.28 4.85 -2.47
C ASN A 448 12.55 5.04 -3.80
N TYR A 449 11.92 6.20 -4.04
CA TYR A 449 11.28 6.51 -5.31
C TYR A 449 12.29 6.53 -6.46
N ALA A 450 13.44 7.19 -6.28
CA ALA A 450 14.53 7.19 -7.26
C ALA A 450 15.02 5.77 -7.58
N ALA A 451 15.19 4.93 -6.55
CA ALA A 451 15.57 3.53 -6.72
C ALA A 451 14.50 2.72 -7.48
N ILE A 452 13.21 2.98 -7.23
CA ILE A 452 12.12 2.37 -8.00
C ILE A 452 12.22 2.79 -9.46
N VAL A 453 12.29 4.08 -9.75
CA VAL A 453 12.39 4.60 -11.12
C VAL A 453 13.61 4.04 -11.85
N GLU A 454 14.77 3.96 -11.19
CA GLU A 454 15.98 3.34 -11.76
C GLU A 454 15.76 1.86 -12.08
N SER A 455 15.15 1.11 -11.17
CA SER A 455 14.84 -0.31 -11.39
C SER A 455 13.82 -0.53 -12.51
N LEU A 456 12.78 0.30 -12.59
CA LEU A 456 11.77 0.28 -13.67
C LEU A 456 12.40 0.61 -15.03
N ASN A 457 13.30 1.60 -15.08
CA ASN A 457 14.01 1.99 -16.31
C ASN A 457 15.01 0.92 -16.75
N ARG A 458 15.76 0.34 -15.80
CA ARG A 458 16.73 -0.72 -16.06
C ARG A 458 16.08 -1.95 -16.68
N ASP A 459 14.91 -2.31 -16.15
CA ASP A 459 14.18 -3.49 -16.57
C ASP A 459 13.12 -3.17 -17.65
N ARG A 460 12.94 -1.90 -18.02
CA ARG A 460 11.92 -1.46 -19.00
C ARG A 460 10.53 -2.00 -18.67
N VAL A 461 10.06 -1.72 -17.46
CA VAL A 461 8.75 -2.17 -16.99
C VAL A 461 7.64 -1.33 -17.64
N PHE A 462 6.79 -2.00 -18.41
CA PHE A 462 5.57 -1.47 -19.02
C PHE A 462 4.39 -2.40 -18.71
N LYS A 463 3.19 -2.03 -19.18
CA LYS A 463 1.91 -2.67 -18.86
C LYS A 463 1.85 -4.19 -19.01
N HIS A 464 2.69 -4.75 -19.87
CA HIS A 464 2.79 -6.19 -20.16
C HIS A 464 4.24 -6.69 -20.10
N SER A 465 5.06 -6.08 -19.25
CA SER A 465 6.49 -6.41 -19.17
C SER A 465 6.80 -7.73 -18.47
N GLU A 466 5.82 -8.33 -17.80
CA GLU A 466 5.88 -9.68 -17.24
C GLU A 466 6.18 -10.75 -18.30
N PHE A 467 5.83 -10.51 -19.56
CA PHE A 467 6.14 -11.43 -20.67
C PHE A 467 7.57 -11.33 -21.18
N VAL A 468 8.23 -10.20 -20.95
CA VAL A 468 9.48 -9.84 -21.63
C VAL A 468 10.66 -9.76 -20.66
N ASN A 469 10.43 -9.70 -19.34
CA ASN A 469 11.49 -9.60 -18.35
C ASN A 469 11.75 -10.94 -17.65
N PRO A 470 12.98 -11.48 -17.61
CA PRO A 470 13.25 -12.80 -17.05
C PRO A 470 13.66 -12.74 -15.57
N ARG A 471 13.42 -11.60 -14.88
CA ARG A 471 13.71 -11.52 -13.45
C ARG A 471 12.77 -12.41 -12.68
N ALA A 472 13.32 -13.49 -12.15
CA ALA A 472 12.58 -14.49 -11.40
C ALA A 472 11.86 -13.87 -10.20
N VAL A 473 10.55 -14.14 -10.12
CA VAL A 473 9.73 -13.94 -8.93
C VAL A 473 10.27 -14.82 -7.80
N LYS A 474 10.56 -14.23 -6.63
CA LYS A 474 11.18 -14.95 -5.49
C LYS A 474 10.17 -15.64 -4.57
N THR A 475 8.88 -15.34 -4.69
CA THR A 475 7.83 -15.79 -3.77
C THR A 475 7.10 -17.01 -4.32
N THR A 476 7.06 -18.11 -3.56
CA THR A 476 6.33 -19.33 -3.93
C THR A 476 5.01 -19.46 -3.17
N TYR A 477 4.11 -20.33 -3.67
CA TYR A 477 2.80 -20.65 -3.07
C TYR A 477 2.88 -21.07 -1.59
N LYS A 478 4.02 -21.64 -1.15
CA LYS A 478 4.22 -22.12 0.23
C LYS A 478 4.45 -20.98 1.23
N ASP A 479 4.93 -19.84 0.77
CA ASP A 479 5.17 -18.61 1.55
C ASP A 479 3.96 -17.66 1.56
N TYR A 480 2.84 -18.07 0.97
CA TYR A 480 1.61 -17.27 0.91
C TYR A 480 1.02 -17.03 2.30
N ASN A 481 0.99 -15.74 2.71
CA ASN A 481 0.41 -15.32 3.99
C ASN A 481 -1.05 -14.84 3.87
N GLY A 482 -1.60 -14.73 2.65
CA GLY A 482 -2.96 -14.22 2.41
C GLY A 482 -3.04 -12.73 2.10
N ASP A 483 -2.00 -11.96 2.44
CA ASP A 483 -1.99 -10.51 2.23
C ASP A 483 -1.36 -10.10 0.89
N ASP A 484 -0.78 -11.06 0.15
CA ASP A 484 0.00 -10.83 -1.08
C ASP A 484 -0.78 -11.10 -2.40
N GLY A 485 -2.09 -11.35 -2.34
CA GLY A 485 -2.94 -11.67 -3.51
C GLY A 485 -2.83 -13.14 -3.97
N VAL A 486 -3.65 -13.58 -4.93
CA VAL A 486 -3.68 -15.00 -5.36
C VAL A 486 -2.30 -15.39 -5.89
N PRO A 487 -1.60 -16.35 -5.27
CA PRO A 487 -0.34 -16.85 -5.79
C PRO A 487 -0.61 -17.63 -7.08
N HIS A 488 -0.36 -17.01 -8.23
CA HIS A 488 -0.45 -17.70 -9.51
C HIS A 488 0.76 -18.64 -9.64
N ILE A 489 0.50 -19.94 -9.65
CA ILE A 489 1.51 -20.97 -9.99
C ILE A 489 2.11 -20.66 -11.38
N GLU A 490 1.30 -20.06 -12.26
CA GLU A 490 1.68 -19.59 -13.60
C GLU A 490 2.69 -18.42 -13.62
N ARG A 491 2.89 -17.71 -12.50
CA ARG A 491 3.89 -16.63 -12.41
C ARG A 491 5.32 -17.15 -12.26
N VAL A 492 5.51 -18.46 -12.02
CA VAL A 492 6.85 -19.06 -11.96
C VAL A 492 7.45 -19.05 -13.37
N GLY A 493 8.41 -18.16 -13.61
CA GLY A 493 9.05 -17.97 -14.92
C GLY A 493 8.61 -16.69 -15.65
N MET A 494 7.58 -15.99 -15.16
CA MET A 494 7.23 -14.65 -15.62
C MET A 494 8.10 -13.59 -14.92
N GLY A 495 8.21 -12.42 -15.54
CA GLY A 495 8.95 -11.28 -14.99
C GLY A 495 8.29 -10.62 -13.79
N MET A 496 9.08 -9.81 -13.09
CA MET A 496 8.56 -8.93 -12.03
C MET A 496 7.58 -7.91 -12.60
N GLN A 497 6.43 -7.76 -11.93
CA GLN A 497 5.43 -6.73 -12.23
C GLN A 497 5.71 -5.47 -11.44
N LEU A 498 5.10 -4.33 -11.82
CA LEU A 498 5.21 -3.07 -11.08
C LEU A 498 4.89 -3.22 -9.58
N ALA A 499 3.92 -4.09 -9.25
CA ALA A 499 3.56 -4.42 -7.87
C ALA A 499 4.76 -4.96 -7.06
N ASP A 500 5.59 -5.80 -7.68
CA ASP A 500 6.75 -6.43 -7.03
C ASP A 500 7.83 -5.39 -6.69
N TYR A 501 8.08 -4.44 -7.60
CA TYR A 501 9.03 -3.35 -7.34
C TYR A 501 8.56 -2.43 -6.20
N LEU A 502 7.26 -2.17 -6.11
CA LEU A 502 6.67 -1.43 -5.00
C LEU A 502 6.77 -2.21 -3.68
N GLN A 503 6.50 -3.52 -3.72
CA GLN A 503 6.60 -4.42 -2.58
C GLN A 503 8.03 -4.53 -2.03
N GLU A 504 9.04 -4.68 -2.90
CA GLU A 504 10.45 -4.76 -2.50
C GLU A 504 10.92 -3.53 -1.72
N LYS A 505 10.29 -2.37 -1.95
CA LYS A 505 10.58 -1.10 -1.25
C LYS A 505 9.61 -0.78 -0.12
N GLY A 506 8.70 -1.70 0.22
CA GLY A 506 7.77 -1.58 1.33
C GLY A 506 6.63 -0.57 1.10
N TYR A 507 6.33 -0.22 -0.15
CA TYR A 507 5.19 0.63 -0.47
C TYR A 507 3.90 -0.17 -0.59
N ARG A 508 2.77 0.54 -0.56
CA ARG A 508 1.48 -0.08 -0.89
C ARG A 508 1.48 -0.47 -2.36
N PHE A 509 1.02 -1.68 -2.62
CA PHE A 509 0.86 -2.24 -3.94
C PHE A 509 -0.50 -2.95 -4.02
N PHE A 510 -0.87 -3.31 -5.23
CA PHE A 510 -2.01 -4.17 -5.51
C PHE A 510 -1.52 -5.35 -6.34
N LYS A 511 -1.86 -6.55 -5.90
CA LYS A 511 -1.73 -7.78 -6.67
C LYS A 511 -3.10 -8.35 -6.96
N TRP A 512 -3.23 -9.07 -8.07
CA TRP A 512 -4.47 -9.77 -8.38
C TRP A 512 -4.92 -10.66 -7.20
N GLY A 513 -6.20 -10.60 -6.84
CA GLY A 513 -6.75 -11.28 -5.66
C GLY A 513 -6.87 -10.42 -4.41
N MET A 514 -6.15 -9.30 -4.33
CA MET A 514 -6.33 -8.35 -3.23
C MET A 514 -7.66 -7.61 -3.35
N LYS A 515 -8.21 -7.17 -2.22
CA LYS A 515 -9.40 -6.32 -2.21
C LYS A 515 -9.04 -4.90 -2.64
N PHE A 516 -9.72 -4.38 -3.67
CA PHE A 516 -9.55 -2.99 -4.11
C PHE A 516 -10.90 -2.28 -4.25
N ASP A 517 -11.16 -1.40 -3.28
CA ASP A 517 -12.45 -0.70 -3.15
C ASP A 517 -12.45 0.70 -3.79
N LYS A 518 -11.28 1.28 -4.08
CA LYS A 518 -11.18 2.64 -4.66
C LYS A 518 -11.76 2.68 -6.06
N ARG A 519 -12.29 3.84 -6.50
CA ARG A 519 -12.71 4.06 -7.90
C ARG A 519 -11.49 3.99 -8.83
N PHE A 520 -11.63 3.36 -9.99
CA PHE A 520 -10.57 3.35 -11.00
C PHE A 520 -10.27 4.78 -11.48
N ARG A 521 -8.99 5.12 -11.48
CA ARG A 521 -8.46 6.28 -12.19
C ARG A 521 -7.78 5.72 -13.44
N PHE A 522 -8.14 6.28 -14.59
CA PHE A 522 -7.61 5.94 -15.91
C PHE A 522 -6.93 7.17 -16.48
#